data_AF-A0A937EK34-F1
#
_entry.id   AF-A0A937EK34-F1
#
_cell.length_a   1.000
_cell.length_b   1.000
_cell.length_c   1.000
_cell.angle_alpha   90.00
_cell.angle_beta   90.00
_cell.angle_gamma   90.00
#
_symmetry.space_group_name_H-M   'P 1'
#
loop_
_entity.id
_entity.type
_entity.pdbx_description
1 polymer ?
#
loop_
_entity_poly.entity_id
_entity_poly.type
_entity_poly.pdbx_seq_one_letter_code
_entity_poly.pdbx_strand_id
1 'polypeptide(L)'
;MLLPGLPRPPRALHRIADAFLHELRAYGRLTSPGDGLGAASCSAYVEQRATVAHGLFTVLEGTAGLRFAREERIPFVYCRSGWPADAPPAGYTGDSPAVRPGVLTASLAEAWLNRAAGNGLARVVKGALWQLRHAGLHGALAFVLDLHGSGFVTGGDLGRALHLLVRGRSQVSSDEEAVTAFLGERDADAASWPGLALQTGWIGPDTPPVDADVIDALLARGVTEIDRVRGAADFDDWHIGHVQLYDLLSTIKGLAEAWCGPGRLPLAWRAKLKQWEEMTCDSMGVIGLACDHTAPIPSWDGTEASYMNTIREQYEACAGPHWRSRFCRERLLVPDRLRPLVLGPAGAADIPGEWRGLSRRTIRPWMAAFRGAVRPDRWRAVPCPPARLADHPDVRAAFGRLGVVDRAEQLRLIRTHLFNGLTGEDAPAHTPGPGGEEEEAAFSVFRIDLLALLPPTSERVRTGEVLLDGLLRAQHDFVDEEWRGRPEPESFLRMYPYAVPVLHLAVAERLDRGETERALDGLVDHLVLEPTLGVAWQAMSALLGRLGHEQEARAAGMCALVLT
;
A
#
# COMPACT_ATOMS: atom_id res chain seq x y z
N MET A 1 -9.20 7.50 10.90
CA MET A 1 -8.92 8.92 11.19
C MET A 1 -8.82 9.05 12.70
N LEU A 2 -7.61 9.35 13.16
CA LEU A 2 -7.25 9.45 14.57
C LEU A 2 -7.85 10.74 15.19
N LEU A 3 -8.40 10.66 16.40
CA LEU A 3 -9.16 11.76 16.99
C LEU A 3 -8.33 13.05 17.17
N PRO A 4 -8.86 14.21 16.78
CA PRO A 4 -8.47 15.49 17.35
C PRO A 4 -9.36 15.77 18.56
N GLY A 5 -8.81 15.68 19.77
CA GLY A 5 -9.45 16.28 20.95
C GLY A 5 -9.44 17.82 20.94
N LEU A 6 -9.29 18.48 19.78
CA LEU A 6 -9.08 19.93 19.68
C LEU A 6 -9.70 20.53 18.40
N PRO A 7 -10.28 21.75 18.47
CA PRO A 7 -11.02 22.42 17.38
C PRO A 7 -10.12 23.03 16.29
N ARG A 8 -8.98 22.40 15.96
CA ARG A 8 -8.00 22.91 14.98
C ARG A 8 -7.85 21.93 13.81
N PRO A 9 -7.46 22.40 12.61
CA PRO A 9 -7.20 21.53 11.45
C PRO A 9 -6.27 20.37 11.82
N PRO A 10 -6.35 19.23 11.11
CA PRO A 10 -5.58 18.04 11.44
C PRO A 10 -4.08 18.38 11.44
N ARG A 11 -3.56 18.35 12.66
CA ARG A 11 -2.16 18.39 13.05
C ARG A 11 -1.27 17.59 12.08
N ALA A 12 -0.12 18.13 11.69
CA ALA A 12 0.75 17.52 10.67
C ALA A 12 1.15 16.08 11.04
N LEU A 13 1.37 15.82 12.33
CA LEU A 13 1.70 14.49 12.82
C LEU A 13 0.52 13.51 12.73
N HIS A 14 -0.72 13.99 12.80
CA HIS A 14 -1.88 13.14 12.54
C HIS A 14 -1.96 12.76 11.07
N ARG A 15 -1.67 13.69 10.15
CA ARG A 15 -1.60 13.38 8.71
C ARG A 15 -0.53 12.33 8.41
N ILE A 16 0.64 12.43 9.04
CA ILE A 16 1.70 11.41 8.92
C ILE A 16 1.24 10.08 9.52
N ALA A 17 0.65 10.10 10.72
CA ALA A 17 0.14 8.91 11.39
C ALA A 17 -0.92 8.16 10.55
N ASP A 18 -1.89 8.90 10.00
CA ASP A 18 -2.91 8.37 9.10
C ASP A 18 -2.29 7.81 7.81
N ALA A 19 -1.28 8.48 7.25
CA ALA A 19 -0.57 8.00 6.06
C ALA A 19 0.20 6.70 6.33
N PHE A 20 0.88 6.57 7.47
CA PHE A 20 1.54 5.33 7.88
C PHE A 20 0.54 4.20 8.10
N LEU A 21 -0.58 4.48 8.77
CA LEU A 21 -1.62 3.48 8.98
C LEU A 21 -2.22 3.01 7.65
N HIS A 22 -2.45 3.93 6.71
CA HIS A 22 -2.90 3.60 5.36
C HIS A 22 -1.87 2.73 4.64
N GLU A 23 -0.59 3.12 4.66
CA GLU A 23 0.51 2.38 4.04
C GLU A 23 0.60 0.94 4.58
N LEU A 24 0.57 0.77 5.90
CA LEU A 24 0.63 -0.54 6.54
C LEU A 24 -0.55 -1.41 6.14
N ARG A 25 -1.77 -0.86 6.12
CA ARG A 25 -2.95 -1.59 5.66
C ARG A 25 -2.84 -1.95 4.18
N ALA A 26 -2.38 -1.01 3.34
CA ALA A 26 -2.14 -1.27 1.92
C ALA A 26 -1.15 -2.42 1.74
N TYR A 27 -0.05 -2.47 2.49
CA TYR A 27 0.89 -3.59 2.43
C TYR A 27 0.21 -4.94 2.65
N GLY A 28 -0.50 -5.08 3.79
CA GLY A 28 -1.16 -6.34 4.12
C GLY A 28 -2.20 -6.78 3.08
N ARG A 29 -2.86 -5.82 2.43
CA ARG A 29 -3.88 -6.05 1.38
C ARG A 29 -3.28 -6.39 0.03
N LEU A 30 -2.09 -5.87 -0.29
CA LEU A 30 -1.43 -6.09 -1.57
C LEU A 30 -0.67 -7.41 -1.61
N THR A 31 -0.17 -7.88 -0.48
CA THR A 31 0.53 -9.17 -0.40
C THR A 31 -0.43 -10.35 -0.57
N SER A 32 -0.33 -11.12 -1.67
CA SER A 32 -1.05 -12.40 -1.83
C SER A 32 -0.13 -13.61 -1.56
N PRO A 33 -0.63 -14.71 -0.98
CA PRO A 33 0.18 -15.89 -0.63
C PRO A 33 0.70 -16.67 -1.84
N GLY A 34 0.33 -16.27 -3.07
CA GLY A 34 0.84 -16.86 -4.31
C GLY A 34 2.10 -16.20 -4.88
N ASP A 35 2.48 -15.00 -4.41
CA ASP A 35 3.38 -14.12 -5.18
C ASP A 35 4.87 -14.47 -5.06
N GLY A 36 5.25 -15.54 -4.36
CA GLY A 36 6.65 -15.96 -4.23
C GLY A 36 7.55 -14.94 -3.51
N LEU A 37 6.99 -13.80 -3.06
CA LEU A 37 7.65 -12.81 -2.25
C LEU A 37 7.90 -13.42 -0.88
N GLY A 38 9.07 -14.04 -0.78
CA GLY A 38 9.45 -14.85 0.35
C GLY A 38 9.48 -14.07 1.66
N ALA A 39 9.58 -14.82 2.76
CA ALA A 39 9.69 -14.29 4.11
C ALA A 39 10.74 -13.17 4.26
N ALA A 40 11.78 -13.15 3.41
CA ALA A 40 12.78 -12.09 3.36
C ALA A 40 12.19 -10.70 3.03
N SER A 41 11.34 -10.58 2.00
CA SER A 41 10.73 -9.30 1.63
C SER A 41 9.78 -8.78 2.70
N CYS A 42 8.99 -9.70 3.28
CA CYS A 42 8.13 -9.38 4.43
C CYS A 42 8.93 -8.91 5.64
N SER A 43 10.00 -9.63 5.99
CA SER A 43 10.87 -9.24 7.11
C SER A 43 11.51 -7.87 6.88
N ALA A 44 12.04 -7.63 5.67
CA ALA A 44 12.61 -6.34 5.31
C ALA A 44 11.58 -5.20 5.38
N TYR A 45 10.33 -5.43 4.94
CA TYR A 45 9.27 -4.42 5.03
C TYR A 45 8.91 -4.14 6.49
N VAL A 46 8.75 -5.18 7.31
CA VAL A 46 8.47 -5.02 8.74
C VAL A 46 9.58 -4.22 9.42
N GLU A 47 10.84 -4.58 9.18
CA GLU A 47 12.00 -3.92 9.78
C GLU A 47 12.11 -2.45 9.36
N GLN A 48 12.00 -2.15 8.07
CA GLN A 48 12.22 -0.80 7.55
C GLN A 48 11.01 0.13 7.68
N ARG A 49 9.79 -0.43 7.76
CA ARG A 49 8.54 0.35 7.71
C ARG A 49 7.70 0.17 8.96
N ALA A 50 7.30 -1.06 9.28
CA ALA A 50 6.39 -1.30 10.40
C ALA A 50 7.02 -0.96 11.76
N THR A 51 8.30 -1.27 11.96
CA THR A 51 9.04 -0.88 13.16
C THR A 51 9.12 0.63 13.31
N VAL A 52 9.39 1.36 12.23
CA VAL A 52 9.46 2.82 12.23
C VAL A 52 8.09 3.43 12.55
N ALA A 53 7.03 2.93 11.91
CA ALA A 53 5.66 3.34 12.20
C ALA A 53 5.27 3.05 13.66
N HIS A 54 5.65 1.88 14.20
CA HIS A 54 5.41 1.52 15.60
C HIS A 54 6.10 2.48 16.57
N GLY A 55 7.37 2.81 16.31
CA GLY A 55 8.12 3.80 17.10
C GLY A 55 7.46 5.18 17.06
N LEU A 56 7.09 5.65 15.87
CA LEU A 56 6.35 6.90 15.67
C LEU A 56 5.03 6.90 16.46
N PHE A 57 4.20 5.87 16.31
CA PHE A 57 2.93 5.79 17.03
C PHE A 57 3.11 5.78 18.54
N THR A 58 4.13 5.07 19.04
CA THR A 58 4.46 5.06 20.48
C THR A 58 4.79 6.46 21.00
N VAL A 59 5.61 7.22 20.25
CA VAL A 59 5.93 8.62 20.60
C VAL A 59 4.65 9.48 20.60
N LEU A 60 3.82 9.39 19.56
CA LEU A 60 2.59 10.17 19.44
C LEU A 60 1.54 9.79 20.49
N GLU A 61 1.44 8.52 20.85
CA GLU A 61 0.54 8.02 21.89
C GLU A 61 0.90 8.56 23.27
N GLY A 62 2.20 8.64 23.58
CA GLY A 62 2.71 9.13 24.85
C GLY A 62 2.72 10.65 24.95
N THR A 63 2.93 11.36 23.85
CA THR A 63 3.19 12.81 23.87
C THR A 63 2.01 13.65 23.37
N ALA A 64 1.22 13.10 22.45
CA ALA A 64 0.06 13.76 21.86
C ALA A 64 -1.26 13.06 22.20
N GLY A 65 -1.22 11.92 22.91
CA GLY A 65 -2.42 11.17 23.26
C GLY A 65 -3.12 10.54 22.04
N LEU A 66 -2.36 10.18 21.00
CA LEU A 66 -2.90 9.59 19.76
C LEU A 66 -3.76 8.36 20.06
N ARG A 67 -5.01 8.32 19.58
CA ARG A 67 -5.92 7.19 19.71
C ARG A 67 -6.80 7.05 18.47
N PHE A 68 -7.32 5.86 18.25
CA PHE A 68 -8.39 5.65 17.27
C PHE A 68 -9.65 6.40 17.66
N ALA A 69 -10.38 6.89 16.65
CA ALA A 69 -11.74 7.37 16.86
C ALA A 69 -12.68 6.24 17.22
N ARG A 70 -13.73 6.54 17.98
CA ARG A 70 -14.72 5.54 18.40
C ARG A 70 -15.45 4.96 17.18
N GLU A 71 -15.64 5.79 16.17
CA GLU A 71 -16.26 5.45 14.90
C GLU A 71 -15.32 4.63 14.00
N GLU A 72 -14.01 4.66 14.26
CA GLU A 72 -13.01 3.93 13.49
C GLU A 72 -12.94 2.47 13.95
N ARG A 73 -13.58 1.61 13.16
CA ARG A 73 -13.65 0.17 13.40
C ARG A 73 -12.67 -0.58 12.51
N ILE A 74 -11.40 -0.63 12.92
CA ILE A 74 -10.39 -1.47 12.29
C ILE A 74 -10.33 -2.80 13.06
N PRO A 75 -10.52 -3.95 12.41
CA PRO A 75 -10.42 -5.24 13.08
C PRO A 75 -8.96 -5.51 13.50
N PHE A 76 -8.78 -6.19 14.63
CA PHE A 76 -7.47 -6.61 15.12
C PHE A 76 -7.52 -8.01 15.69
N VAL A 77 -6.35 -8.65 15.72
CA VAL A 77 -6.08 -9.89 16.46
C VAL A 77 -4.85 -9.69 17.35
N TYR A 78 -4.79 -10.28 18.53
CA TYR A 78 -3.69 -10.13 19.49
C TYR A 78 -2.31 -10.33 18.87
N CYS A 79 -1.27 -9.62 19.30
CA CYS A 79 0.13 -10.03 19.07
C CYS A 79 0.67 -10.76 20.30
N ARG A 80 1.76 -11.53 20.15
CA ARG A 80 2.40 -12.26 21.25
C ARG A 80 3.28 -11.36 22.10
N SER A 81 3.89 -10.35 21.50
CA SER A 81 4.76 -9.40 22.21
C SER A 81 4.00 -8.11 22.52
N GLY A 82 4.03 -7.68 23.79
CA GLY A 82 3.51 -6.37 24.19
C GLY A 82 1.99 -6.20 24.07
N TRP A 83 1.20 -7.29 24.03
CA TRP A 83 -0.25 -7.17 24.05
C TRP A 83 -0.74 -6.68 25.41
N PRO A 84 -1.63 -5.66 25.47
CA PRO A 84 -2.17 -5.19 26.74
C PRO A 84 -2.96 -6.30 27.45
N ALA A 85 -2.74 -6.45 28.76
CA ALA A 85 -3.40 -7.50 29.56
C ALA A 85 -4.92 -7.34 29.66
N ASP A 86 -5.42 -6.11 29.49
CA ASP A 86 -6.83 -5.74 29.50
C ASP A 86 -7.47 -5.70 28.10
N ALA A 87 -6.68 -5.88 27.02
CA ALA A 87 -7.20 -5.90 25.66
C ALA A 87 -7.77 -7.28 25.31
N PRO A 88 -8.95 -7.37 24.68
CA PRO A 88 -9.48 -8.64 24.20
C PRO A 88 -8.55 -9.22 23.11
N PRO A 89 -8.53 -10.55 22.90
CA PRO A 89 -7.67 -11.17 21.92
C PRO A 89 -8.05 -10.84 20.47
N ALA A 90 -9.27 -10.36 20.22
CA ALA A 90 -9.73 -9.90 18.92
C ALA A 90 -10.89 -8.92 19.09
N GLY A 91 -11.10 -8.06 18.09
CA GLY A 91 -12.16 -7.06 18.12
C GLY A 91 -11.93 -5.94 17.14
N TYR A 92 -12.53 -4.79 17.41
CA TYR A 92 -12.40 -3.58 16.60
C TYR A 92 -11.83 -2.45 17.44
N THR A 93 -10.94 -1.64 16.86
CA THR A 93 -10.24 -0.55 17.55
C THR A 93 -11.17 0.45 18.25
N GLY A 94 -12.32 0.77 17.66
CA GLY A 94 -13.33 1.67 18.24
C GLY A 94 -14.01 1.12 19.51
N ASP A 95 -13.96 -0.20 19.71
CA ASP A 95 -14.59 -0.89 20.84
C ASP A 95 -13.58 -1.22 21.95
N SER A 96 -12.27 -1.01 21.72
CA SER A 96 -11.20 -1.38 22.65
C SER A 96 -10.17 -0.25 22.83
N PRO A 97 -10.30 0.60 23.87
CA PRO A 97 -9.38 1.72 24.09
C PRO A 97 -7.96 1.28 24.45
N ALA A 98 -7.78 0.02 24.86
CA ALA A 98 -6.49 -0.58 25.13
C ALA A 98 -5.67 -0.82 23.84
N VAL A 99 -6.33 -1.04 22.71
CA VAL A 99 -5.67 -1.25 21.41
C VAL A 99 -5.41 0.09 20.74
N ARG A 100 -4.20 0.61 20.97
CA ARG A 100 -3.73 1.87 20.40
C ARG A 100 -3.03 1.65 19.04
N PRO A 101 -2.78 2.70 18.23
CA PRO A 101 -2.13 2.58 16.93
C PRO A 101 -0.84 1.75 16.91
N GLY A 102 0.07 1.94 17.86
CA GLY A 102 1.31 1.16 17.98
C GLY A 102 1.06 -0.33 18.24
N VAL A 103 0.05 -0.66 19.05
CA VAL A 103 -0.37 -2.05 19.31
C VAL A 103 -0.98 -2.68 18.05
N LEU A 104 -1.81 -1.94 17.31
CA LEU A 104 -2.35 -2.40 16.03
C LEU A 104 -1.23 -2.64 15.01
N THR A 105 -0.23 -1.77 14.94
CA THR A 105 0.92 -1.94 14.04
C THR A 105 1.73 -3.19 14.38
N ALA A 106 2.01 -3.43 15.66
CA ALA A 106 2.68 -4.66 16.09
C ALA A 106 1.86 -5.91 15.73
N SER A 107 0.54 -5.82 15.90
CA SER A 107 -0.42 -6.85 15.51
C SER A 107 -0.39 -7.16 14.01
N LEU A 108 -0.41 -6.14 13.14
CA LEU A 108 -0.31 -6.26 11.68
C LEU A 108 1.04 -6.89 11.28
N ALA A 109 2.15 -6.36 11.79
CA ALA A 109 3.48 -6.86 11.51
C ALA A 109 3.62 -8.35 11.86
N GLU A 110 3.17 -8.75 13.05
CA GLU A 110 3.19 -10.16 13.45
C GLU A 110 2.27 -11.01 12.55
N ALA A 111 1.17 -10.46 12.02
CA ALA A 111 0.26 -11.22 11.16
C ALA A 111 0.96 -11.55 9.84
N TRP A 112 1.68 -10.59 9.27
CA TRP A 112 2.44 -10.78 8.03
C TRP A 112 3.62 -11.72 8.21
N LEU A 113 4.35 -11.61 9.33
CA LEU A 113 5.45 -12.53 9.65
C LEU A 113 4.94 -13.97 9.85
N ASN A 114 3.86 -14.15 10.60
CA ASN A 114 3.26 -15.48 10.78
C ASN A 114 2.75 -16.07 9.46
N ARG A 115 2.13 -15.25 8.61
CA ARG A 115 1.69 -15.67 7.27
C ARG A 115 2.88 -16.09 6.41
N ALA A 116 3.95 -15.28 6.37
CA ALA A 116 5.17 -15.60 5.64
C ALA A 116 5.86 -16.89 6.15
N ALA A 117 5.66 -17.22 7.44
CA ALA A 117 6.14 -18.47 8.05
C ALA A 117 5.14 -19.64 7.93
N GLY A 118 3.99 -19.47 7.28
CA GLY A 118 2.95 -20.51 7.15
C GLY A 118 2.13 -20.79 8.41
N ASN A 119 2.22 -19.92 9.42
CA ASN A 119 1.63 -20.09 10.76
C ASN A 119 0.51 -19.08 11.07
N GLY A 120 0.04 -18.32 10.08
CA GLY A 120 -0.96 -17.25 10.26
C GLY A 120 -2.35 -17.75 10.66
N LEU A 121 -2.77 -18.89 10.10
CA LEU A 121 -4.15 -19.41 10.24
C LEU A 121 -4.61 -19.56 11.68
N ALA A 122 -3.77 -20.11 12.57
CA ALA A 122 -4.17 -20.40 13.94
C ALA A 122 -4.60 -19.13 14.71
N ARG A 123 -3.89 -18.02 14.47
CA ARG A 123 -4.17 -16.73 15.10
C ARG A 123 -5.48 -16.12 14.58
N VAL A 124 -5.72 -16.21 13.27
CA VAL A 124 -6.98 -15.76 12.65
C VAL A 124 -8.17 -16.54 13.19
N VAL A 125 -8.09 -17.88 13.21
CA VAL A 125 -9.18 -18.74 13.72
C VAL A 125 -9.46 -18.46 15.19
N LYS A 126 -8.43 -18.35 16.04
CA LYS A 126 -8.62 -17.97 17.45
C LYS A 126 -9.31 -16.62 17.64
N GLY A 127 -8.95 -15.62 16.84
CA GLY A 127 -9.62 -14.32 16.87
C GLY A 127 -11.08 -14.41 16.43
N ALA A 128 -11.37 -15.24 15.42
CA ALA A 128 -12.72 -15.49 14.98
C ALA A 128 -13.55 -16.27 16.00
N LEU A 129 -12.94 -17.20 16.75
CA LEU A 129 -13.61 -17.92 17.85
C LEU A 129 -13.99 -17.00 19.00
N TRP A 130 -13.18 -15.99 19.28
CA TRP A 130 -13.56 -14.92 20.21
C TRP A 130 -14.82 -14.19 19.73
N GLN A 131 -14.91 -13.87 18.43
CA GLN A 131 -16.11 -13.28 17.85
C GLN A 131 -17.29 -14.26 17.79
N LEU A 132 -17.05 -15.55 17.58
CA LEU A 132 -18.08 -16.60 17.60
C LEU A 132 -18.76 -16.64 18.97
N ARG A 133 -17.98 -16.60 20.06
CA ARG A 133 -18.48 -16.54 21.43
C ARG A 133 -19.37 -15.31 21.69
N HIS A 134 -18.99 -14.14 21.19
CA HIS A 134 -19.65 -12.87 21.56
C HIS A 134 -20.71 -12.37 20.57
N ALA A 135 -20.63 -12.80 19.31
CA ALA A 135 -21.46 -12.29 18.21
C ALA A 135 -22.02 -13.40 17.31
N GLY A 136 -21.79 -14.67 17.66
CA GLY A 136 -22.24 -15.84 16.89
C GLY A 136 -21.51 -16.03 15.56
N LEU A 137 -21.94 -17.05 14.81
CA LEU A 137 -21.27 -17.45 13.57
C LEU A 137 -21.17 -16.33 12.54
N HIS A 138 -22.27 -15.62 12.28
CA HIS A 138 -22.30 -14.50 11.34
C HIS A 138 -21.32 -13.39 11.72
N GLY A 139 -21.22 -13.07 13.02
CA GLY A 139 -20.24 -12.09 13.53
C GLY A 139 -18.80 -12.56 13.33
N ALA A 140 -18.51 -13.84 13.57
CA ALA A 140 -17.19 -14.43 13.33
C ALA A 140 -16.79 -14.40 11.85
N LEU A 141 -17.71 -14.75 10.95
CA LEU A 141 -17.47 -14.72 9.50
C LEU A 141 -17.24 -13.29 9.00
N ALA A 142 -18.08 -12.34 9.42
CA ALA A 142 -17.92 -10.93 9.11
C ALA A 142 -16.56 -10.40 9.59
N PHE A 143 -16.15 -10.77 10.81
CA PHE A 143 -14.86 -10.38 11.36
C PHE A 143 -13.67 -10.93 10.55
N VAL A 144 -13.71 -12.18 10.11
CA VAL A 144 -12.65 -12.77 9.25
C VAL A 144 -12.59 -12.05 7.90
N LEU A 145 -13.74 -11.69 7.32
CA LEU A 145 -13.80 -10.91 6.09
C LEU A 145 -13.27 -9.48 6.29
N ASP A 146 -13.54 -8.85 7.43
CA ASP A 146 -12.99 -7.53 7.76
C ASP A 146 -11.47 -7.60 7.99
N LEU A 147 -10.96 -8.67 8.62
CA LEU A 147 -9.53 -8.93 8.76
C LEU A 147 -8.87 -9.02 7.39
N HIS A 148 -9.48 -9.70 6.41
CA HIS A 148 -9.01 -9.71 5.03
C HIS A 148 -9.05 -8.31 4.42
N GLY A 149 -10.17 -7.62 4.59
CA GLY A 149 -10.37 -6.23 4.21
C GLY A 149 -9.34 -5.26 4.82
N SER A 150 -8.63 -5.65 5.89
CA SER A 150 -7.62 -4.85 6.58
C SER A 150 -6.19 -5.39 6.44
N GLY A 151 -5.98 -6.46 5.64
CA GLY A 151 -4.67 -6.98 5.34
C GLY A 151 -4.06 -7.90 6.40
N PHE A 152 -4.87 -8.47 7.30
CA PHE A 152 -4.42 -9.47 8.28
C PHE A 152 -4.37 -10.89 7.72
N VAL A 153 -5.23 -11.18 6.74
CA VAL A 153 -5.39 -12.51 6.14
C VAL A 153 -5.62 -12.38 4.64
N THR A 154 -5.24 -13.41 3.89
CA THR A 154 -5.28 -13.47 2.42
C THR A 154 -5.96 -14.75 1.95
N GLY A 155 -6.24 -14.86 0.65
CA GLY A 155 -7.12 -15.87 0.06
C GLY A 155 -6.99 -17.29 0.64
N GLY A 156 -5.79 -17.86 0.63
CA GLY A 156 -5.55 -19.22 1.13
C GLY A 156 -5.95 -19.41 2.61
N ASP A 157 -5.50 -18.52 3.50
CA ASP A 157 -5.84 -18.59 4.91
C ASP A 157 -7.27 -18.11 5.20
N LEU A 158 -7.81 -17.18 4.40
CA LEU A 158 -9.18 -16.69 4.46
C LEU A 158 -10.15 -17.85 4.22
N GLY A 159 -9.99 -18.57 3.12
CA GLY A 159 -10.84 -19.72 2.78
C GLY A 159 -10.75 -20.82 3.83
N ARG A 160 -9.54 -21.14 4.31
CA ARG A 160 -9.33 -22.13 5.38
C ARG A 160 -9.97 -21.71 6.70
N ALA A 161 -9.85 -20.44 7.09
CA ALA A 161 -10.46 -19.93 8.33
C ALA A 161 -11.99 -20.00 8.26
N LEU A 162 -12.59 -19.49 7.17
CA LEU A 162 -14.05 -19.56 6.97
C LEU A 162 -14.54 -21.02 6.94
N HIS A 163 -13.82 -21.90 6.24
CA HIS A 163 -14.14 -23.32 6.17
C HIS A 163 -14.10 -24.00 7.53
N LEU A 164 -13.05 -23.77 8.33
CA LEU A 164 -12.92 -24.32 9.68
C LEU A 164 -14.05 -23.83 10.58
N LEU A 165 -14.38 -22.53 10.56
CA LEU A 165 -15.43 -21.97 11.41
C LEU A 165 -16.80 -22.57 11.10
N VAL A 166 -17.19 -22.59 9.81
CA VAL A 166 -18.49 -23.12 9.39
C VAL A 166 -18.59 -24.62 9.66
N ARG A 167 -17.54 -25.39 9.31
CA ARG A 167 -17.54 -26.84 9.57
C ARG A 167 -17.51 -27.19 11.04
N GLY A 168 -16.63 -26.56 11.81
CA GLY A 168 -16.55 -26.79 13.24
C GLY A 168 -17.90 -26.49 13.89
N ARG A 169 -18.49 -25.33 13.56
CA ARG A 169 -19.79 -24.94 14.14
C ARG A 169 -20.92 -25.90 13.79
N SER A 170 -20.96 -26.44 12.58
CA SER A 170 -22.02 -27.37 12.13
C SER A 170 -21.93 -28.78 12.72
N GLN A 171 -20.80 -29.14 13.35
CA GLN A 171 -20.61 -30.46 13.99
C GLN A 171 -20.88 -30.45 15.50
N VAL A 172 -21.29 -29.30 16.05
CA VAL A 172 -21.61 -29.14 17.48
C VAL A 172 -22.97 -28.48 17.67
N SER A 173 -23.52 -28.53 18.88
CA SER A 173 -24.84 -27.99 19.19
C SER A 173 -24.86 -26.48 19.41
N SER A 174 -23.75 -25.89 19.86
CA SER A 174 -23.69 -24.45 20.25
C SER A 174 -22.37 -23.77 19.88
N ASP A 175 -22.37 -22.43 19.87
CA ASP A 175 -21.17 -21.62 19.65
C ASP A 175 -20.10 -21.87 20.75
N GLU A 176 -20.52 -21.99 22.01
CA GLU A 176 -19.60 -22.29 23.13
C GLU A 176 -19.00 -23.68 23.05
N GLU A 177 -19.77 -24.68 22.58
CA GLU A 177 -19.24 -26.02 22.34
C GLU A 177 -18.20 -25.98 21.21
N ALA A 178 -18.42 -25.20 20.15
CA ALA A 178 -17.42 -25.02 19.08
C ALA A 178 -16.14 -24.41 19.64
N VAL A 179 -16.25 -23.31 20.40
CA VAL A 179 -15.09 -22.62 21.01
C VAL A 179 -14.32 -23.57 21.93
N THR A 180 -15.03 -24.31 22.78
CA THR A 180 -14.43 -25.30 23.69
C THR A 180 -13.74 -26.42 22.90
N ALA A 181 -14.36 -26.94 21.83
CA ALA A 181 -13.77 -27.99 21.01
C ALA A 181 -12.51 -27.52 20.25
N PHE A 182 -12.48 -26.26 19.81
CA PHE A 182 -11.31 -25.69 19.15
C PHE A 182 -10.16 -25.37 20.10
N LEU A 183 -10.43 -24.95 21.33
CA LEU A 183 -9.41 -24.45 22.26
C LEU A 183 -9.06 -25.44 23.38
N GLY A 184 -9.89 -26.47 23.59
CA GLY A 184 -9.77 -27.42 24.69
C GLY A 184 -10.17 -26.86 26.06
N GLU A 185 -10.52 -25.58 26.15
CA GLU A 185 -10.85 -24.87 27.38
C GLU A 185 -12.15 -24.07 27.23
N ARG A 186 -13.08 -24.26 28.17
CA ARG A 186 -14.39 -23.59 28.16
C ARG A 186 -14.30 -22.15 28.66
N ASP A 187 -13.67 -21.94 29.81
CA ASP A 187 -13.72 -20.66 30.54
C ASP A 187 -12.38 -19.90 30.48
N ALA A 188 -11.69 -19.97 29.34
CA ALA A 188 -10.47 -19.21 29.12
C ALA A 188 -10.75 -17.70 29.16
N ASP A 189 -9.94 -16.98 29.94
CA ASP A 189 -9.96 -15.52 29.99
C ASP A 189 -9.26 -14.91 28.75
N ALA A 190 -9.41 -13.59 28.58
CA ALA A 190 -8.81 -12.88 27.44
C ALA A 190 -7.27 -12.96 27.43
N ALA A 191 -6.65 -13.07 28.61
CA ALA A 191 -5.20 -13.05 28.77
C ALA A 191 -4.55 -14.40 28.43
N SER A 192 -5.24 -15.53 28.67
CA SER A 192 -4.75 -16.88 28.35
C SER A 192 -4.94 -17.25 26.88
N TRP A 193 -5.91 -16.62 26.20
CA TRP A 193 -6.29 -16.90 24.80
C TRP A 193 -5.12 -17.01 23.81
N PRO A 194 -4.12 -16.12 23.83
CA PRO A 194 -2.96 -16.22 22.95
C PRO A 194 -2.20 -17.55 23.08
N GLY A 195 -2.15 -18.11 24.31
CA GLY A 195 -1.38 -19.32 24.65
C GLY A 195 -2.06 -20.64 24.31
N LEU A 196 -3.38 -20.66 24.10
CA LEU A 196 -4.14 -21.90 23.88
C LEU A 196 -3.73 -22.62 22.59
N ALA A 197 -3.75 -23.95 22.54
CA ALA A 197 -3.51 -24.66 21.28
C ALA A 197 -4.79 -24.71 20.44
N LEU A 198 -4.68 -24.49 19.11
CA LEU A 198 -5.83 -24.68 18.21
C LEU A 198 -5.95 -26.16 17.86
N GLN A 199 -7.12 -26.75 18.14
CA GLN A 199 -7.46 -28.14 17.87
C GLN A 199 -8.46 -28.22 16.71
N THR A 200 -8.09 -28.90 15.63
CA THR A 200 -8.96 -29.08 14.45
C THR A 200 -9.22 -30.56 14.13
N GLY A 201 -8.60 -31.49 14.88
CA GLY A 201 -8.66 -32.93 14.59
C GLY A 201 -10.03 -33.57 14.82
N TRP A 202 -10.93 -32.88 15.53
CA TRP A 202 -12.30 -33.33 15.75
C TRP A 202 -13.24 -33.03 14.56
N ILE A 203 -12.81 -32.17 13.62
CA ILE A 203 -13.63 -31.81 12.46
C ILE A 203 -13.56 -32.94 11.44
N GLY A 204 -14.66 -33.68 11.31
CA GLY A 204 -14.78 -34.80 10.38
C GLY A 204 -14.68 -34.38 8.90
N PRO A 205 -14.35 -35.33 8.00
CA PRO A 205 -14.27 -35.07 6.56
C PRO A 205 -15.63 -34.83 5.90
N ASP A 206 -16.72 -35.29 6.51
CA ASP A 206 -18.08 -35.11 6.00
C ASP A 206 -18.54 -33.66 6.14
N THR A 207 -19.00 -33.06 5.04
CA THR A 207 -19.62 -31.73 5.08
C THR A 207 -21.12 -31.93 5.34
N PRO A 208 -21.65 -31.61 6.54
CA PRO A 208 -23.08 -31.38 6.62
C PRO A 208 -23.46 -30.25 5.65
N PRO A 209 -24.68 -30.24 5.09
CA PRO A 209 -25.14 -29.12 4.29
C PRO A 209 -24.95 -27.82 5.06
N VAL A 210 -24.29 -26.84 4.46
CA VAL A 210 -24.17 -25.52 5.06
C VAL A 210 -25.48 -24.77 4.86
N ASP A 211 -25.91 -24.07 5.90
CA ASP A 211 -27.12 -23.25 5.85
C ASP A 211 -27.02 -22.19 4.75
N ALA A 212 -28.11 -22.00 4.00
CA ALA A 212 -28.13 -21.11 2.84
C ALA A 212 -27.86 -19.64 3.21
N ASP A 213 -28.19 -19.24 4.44
CA ASP A 213 -27.97 -17.90 4.97
C ASP A 213 -26.48 -17.54 5.07
N VAL A 214 -25.62 -18.52 5.38
CA VAL A 214 -24.16 -18.35 5.42
C VAL A 214 -23.64 -18.04 4.02
N ILE A 215 -24.08 -18.80 3.00
CA ILE A 215 -23.70 -18.53 1.61
C ILE A 215 -24.23 -17.17 1.16
N ASP A 216 -25.49 -16.85 1.45
CA ASP A 216 -26.08 -15.56 1.09
C ASP A 216 -25.33 -14.39 1.75
N ALA A 217 -24.88 -14.52 3.01
CA ALA A 217 -24.06 -13.52 3.69
C ALA A 217 -22.69 -13.32 3.01
N LEU A 218 -22.01 -14.42 2.62
CA LEU A 218 -20.77 -14.34 1.85
C LEU A 218 -21.01 -13.67 0.49
N LEU A 219 -22.08 -14.06 -0.21
CA LEU A 219 -22.44 -13.47 -1.50
C LEU A 219 -22.78 -11.98 -1.39
N ALA A 220 -23.46 -11.58 -0.31
CA ALA A 220 -23.76 -10.18 -0.03
C ALA A 220 -22.49 -9.37 0.26
N ARG A 221 -21.52 -9.94 0.98
CA ARG A 221 -20.22 -9.29 1.16
C ARG A 221 -19.49 -9.10 -0.16
N GLY A 222 -19.47 -10.12 -1.03
CA GLY A 222 -18.86 -9.99 -2.35
C GLY A 222 -19.48 -8.87 -3.18
N VAL A 223 -20.81 -8.70 -3.16
CA VAL A 223 -21.48 -7.55 -3.81
C VAL A 223 -21.00 -6.22 -3.22
N THR A 224 -20.96 -6.12 -1.88
CA THR A 224 -20.52 -4.88 -1.19
C THR A 224 -19.10 -4.48 -1.60
N GLU A 225 -18.19 -5.45 -1.70
CA GLU A 225 -16.80 -5.18 -2.12
C GLU A 225 -16.69 -4.85 -3.61
N ILE A 226 -17.47 -5.49 -4.48
CA ILE A 226 -17.56 -5.10 -5.90
C ILE A 226 -17.98 -3.64 -6.02
N ASP A 227 -19.04 -3.25 -5.31
CA ASP A 227 -19.55 -1.88 -5.35
C ASP A 227 -18.54 -0.88 -4.75
N ARG A 228 -17.81 -1.27 -3.71
CA ARG A 228 -16.70 -0.47 -3.17
C ARG A 228 -15.61 -0.22 -4.20
N VAL A 229 -15.15 -1.26 -4.92
CA VAL A 229 -14.08 -1.11 -5.93
C VAL A 229 -14.58 -0.27 -7.12
N ARG A 230 -15.83 -0.44 -7.54
CA ARG A 230 -16.47 0.42 -8.56
C ARG A 230 -16.56 1.88 -8.14
N GLY A 231 -16.90 2.10 -6.87
CA GLY A 231 -17.02 3.41 -6.25
C GLY A 231 -15.71 3.99 -5.70
N ALA A 232 -14.55 3.40 -6.03
CA ALA A 232 -13.26 3.90 -5.57
C ALA A 232 -13.11 5.39 -5.93
N ALA A 233 -12.48 6.15 -5.02
CA ALA A 233 -12.34 7.60 -5.17
C ALA A 233 -11.09 8.00 -5.96
N ASP A 234 -10.04 7.19 -5.85
CA ASP A 234 -8.71 7.38 -6.41
C ASP A 234 -8.11 6.05 -6.92
N PHE A 235 -6.93 6.15 -7.54
CA PHE A 235 -6.24 5.00 -8.13
C PHE A 235 -5.77 3.98 -7.09
N ASP A 236 -5.38 4.43 -5.88
CA ASP A 236 -4.90 3.54 -4.82
C ASP A 236 -6.01 2.60 -4.35
N ASP A 237 -7.17 3.16 -4.01
CA ASP A 237 -8.32 2.39 -3.54
C ASP A 237 -8.82 1.40 -4.59
N TRP A 238 -8.78 1.79 -5.87
CA TRP A 238 -9.15 0.93 -6.98
C TRP A 238 -8.16 -0.21 -7.19
N HIS A 239 -6.86 0.09 -7.24
CA HIS A 239 -5.80 -0.90 -7.48
C HIS A 239 -5.68 -1.90 -6.32
N ILE A 240 -5.64 -1.41 -5.07
CA ILE A 240 -5.69 -2.28 -3.87
C ILE A 240 -6.99 -3.09 -3.86
N GLY A 241 -8.10 -2.46 -4.25
CA GLY A 241 -9.40 -3.08 -4.37
C GLY A 241 -9.41 -4.31 -5.27
N HIS A 242 -8.77 -4.24 -6.44
CA HIS A 242 -8.64 -5.38 -7.35
C HIS A 242 -7.91 -6.57 -6.70
N VAL A 243 -6.78 -6.31 -6.02
CA VAL A 243 -6.00 -7.37 -5.37
C VAL A 243 -6.82 -8.09 -4.30
N GLN A 244 -7.51 -7.32 -3.44
CA GLN A 244 -8.37 -7.90 -2.39
C GLN A 244 -9.56 -8.66 -2.98
N LEU A 245 -10.19 -8.09 -4.01
CA LEU A 245 -11.38 -8.66 -4.58
C LEU A 245 -11.11 -9.99 -5.29
N TYR A 246 -9.95 -10.13 -5.94
CA TYR A 246 -9.50 -11.40 -6.51
C TYR A 246 -9.53 -12.54 -5.46
N ASP A 247 -8.87 -12.30 -4.32
CA ASP A 247 -8.78 -13.26 -3.21
C ASP A 247 -10.18 -13.57 -2.65
N LEU A 248 -10.98 -12.53 -2.42
CA LEU A 248 -12.31 -12.66 -1.84
C LEU A 248 -13.27 -13.44 -2.74
N LEU A 249 -13.43 -13.04 -4.01
CA LEU A 249 -14.39 -13.66 -4.91
C LEU A 249 -14.00 -15.10 -5.24
N SER A 250 -12.70 -15.38 -5.42
CA SER A 250 -12.20 -16.74 -5.62
C SER A 250 -12.50 -17.62 -4.39
N THR A 251 -12.32 -17.07 -3.19
CA THR A 251 -12.63 -17.76 -1.94
C THR A 251 -14.13 -18.05 -1.82
N ILE A 252 -14.99 -17.05 -2.00
CA ILE A 252 -16.45 -17.22 -1.89
C ILE A 252 -16.94 -18.26 -2.90
N LYS A 253 -16.47 -18.18 -4.16
CA LYS A 253 -16.81 -19.15 -5.20
C LYS A 253 -16.40 -20.56 -4.79
N GLY A 254 -15.14 -20.76 -4.39
CA GLY A 254 -14.62 -22.06 -3.99
C GLY A 254 -15.37 -22.66 -2.80
N LEU A 255 -15.72 -21.83 -1.80
CA LEU A 255 -16.51 -22.26 -0.65
C LEU A 255 -17.95 -22.60 -1.03
N ALA A 256 -18.61 -21.80 -1.86
CA ALA A 256 -19.97 -22.07 -2.33
C ALA A 256 -20.05 -23.39 -3.12
N GLU A 257 -19.10 -23.63 -4.02
CA GLU A 257 -18.99 -24.88 -4.77
C GLU A 257 -18.73 -26.08 -3.85
N ALA A 258 -17.82 -25.93 -2.88
CA ALA A 258 -17.46 -26.98 -1.94
C ALA A 258 -18.61 -27.34 -0.97
N TRP A 259 -19.36 -26.35 -0.48
CA TRP A 259 -20.41 -26.57 0.52
C TRP A 259 -21.74 -26.99 -0.08
N CYS A 260 -22.12 -26.49 -1.25
CA CYS A 260 -23.35 -26.92 -1.91
C CYS A 260 -23.17 -28.25 -2.64
N GLY A 261 -21.96 -28.54 -3.11
CA GLY A 261 -21.64 -29.71 -3.92
C GLY A 261 -21.96 -29.52 -5.41
N PRO A 262 -21.44 -30.40 -6.28
CA PRO A 262 -21.58 -30.27 -7.73
C PRO A 262 -23.05 -30.25 -8.16
N GLY A 263 -23.44 -29.26 -8.96
CA GLY A 263 -24.77 -29.16 -9.57
C GLY A 263 -25.92 -28.76 -8.63
N ARG A 264 -25.64 -28.53 -7.34
CA ARG A 264 -26.66 -28.19 -6.33
C ARG A 264 -26.80 -26.70 -6.05
N LEU A 265 -25.96 -25.86 -6.67
CA LEU A 265 -26.06 -24.41 -6.54
C LEU A 265 -27.38 -23.89 -7.14
N PRO A 266 -28.19 -23.12 -6.38
CA PRO A 266 -29.32 -22.37 -6.91
C PRO A 266 -28.95 -21.60 -8.19
N LEU A 267 -29.89 -21.52 -9.14
CA LEU A 267 -29.64 -20.86 -10.43
C LEU A 267 -29.20 -19.40 -10.27
N ALA A 268 -29.79 -18.69 -9.29
CA ALA A 268 -29.44 -17.30 -8.98
C ALA A 268 -27.97 -17.17 -8.52
N TRP A 269 -27.48 -18.09 -7.68
CA TRP A 269 -26.09 -18.10 -7.23
C TRP A 269 -25.15 -18.44 -8.38
N ARG A 270 -25.48 -19.44 -9.22
CA ARG A 270 -24.68 -19.79 -10.40
C ARG A 270 -24.51 -18.61 -11.36
N ALA A 271 -25.59 -17.89 -11.64
CA ALA A 271 -25.54 -16.71 -12.50
C ALA A 271 -24.62 -15.63 -11.92
N LYS A 272 -24.71 -15.38 -10.61
CA LYS A 272 -23.86 -14.41 -9.91
C LYS A 272 -22.39 -14.84 -9.89
N LEU A 273 -22.09 -16.09 -9.55
CA LEU A 273 -20.72 -16.62 -9.51
C LEU A 273 -20.07 -16.59 -10.90
N LYS A 274 -20.82 -16.88 -11.96
CA LYS A 274 -20.33 -16.76 -13.34
C LYS A 274 -19.99 -15.31 -13.71
N GLN A 275 -20.80 -14.35 -13.28
CA GLN A 275 -20.47 -12.93 -13.44
C GLN A 275 -19.19 -12.56 -12.69
N TRP A 276 -19.01 -13.11 -11.49
CA TRP A 276 -17.83 -12.85 -10.66
C TRP A 276 -16.56 -13.47 -11.23
N GLU A 277 -16.63 -14.59 -11.96
CA GLU A 277 -15.48 -15.14 -12.69
C GLU A 277 -14.84 -14.12 -13.62
N GLU A 278 -15.65 -13.34 -14.35
CA GLU A 278 -15.16 -12.28 -15.24
C GLU A 278 -14.45 -11.16 -14.47
N MET A 279 -14.98 -10.78 -13.30
CA MET A 279 -14.37 -9.77 -12.41
C MET A 279 -13.09 -10.27 -11.74
N THR A 280 -13.04 -11.57 -11.41
CA THR A 280 -11.83 -12.24 -10.93
C THR A 280 -10.76 -12.25 -12.02
N CYS A 281 -11.13 -12.52 -13.27
CA CYS A 281 -10.22 -12.43 -14.42
C CYS A 281 -9.68 -11.00 -14.63
N ASP A 282 -10.53 -9.96 -14.50
CA ASP A 282 -10.09 -8.56 -14.54
C ASP A 282 -9.05 -8.26 -13.46
N SER A 283 -9.34 -8.69 -12.23
CA SER A 283 -8.47 -8.47 -11.08
C SER A 283 -7.15 -9.22 -11.23
N MET A 284 -7.18 -10.44 -11.75
CA MET A 284 -5.97 -11.20 -12.08
C MET A 284 -5.16 -10.52 -13.19
N GLY A 285 -5.80 -9.90 -14.19
CA GLY A 285 -5.11 -9.11 -15.20
C GLY A 285 -4.33 -7.93 -14.61
N VAL A 286 -4.96 -7.18 -13.69
CA VAL A 286 -4.33 -6.07 -12.97
C VAL A 286 -3.16 -6.57 -12.09
N ILE A 287 -3.35 -7.66 -11.36
CA ILE A 287 -2.29 -8.30 -10.56
C ILE A 287 -1.13 -8.75 -11.47
N GLY A 288 -1.44 -9.40 -12.59
CA GLY A 288 -0.44 -9.89 -13.56
C GLY A 288 0.44 -8.77 -14.12
N LEU A 289 -0.17 -7.62 -14.46
CA LEU A 289 0.57 -6.42 -14.87
C LEU A 289 1.45 -5.88 -13.72
N ALA A 290 0.93 -5.88 -12.50
CA ALA A 290 1.69 -5.47 -11.33
C ALA A 290 2.85 -6.42 -11.01
N CYS A 291 2.74 -7.71 -11.32
CA CYS A 291 3.80 -8.71 -11.14
C CYS A 291 4.85 -8.72 -12.25
N ASP A 292 4.57 -8.17 -13.44
CA ASP A 292 5.54 -8.11 -14.54
C ASP A 292 6.67 -7.10 -14.22
N HIS A 293 7.85 -7.59 -13.83
CA HIS A 293 9.00 -6.76 -13.44
C HIS A 293 9.52 -5.82 -14.54
N THR A 294 9.10 -6.04 -15.80
CA THR A 294 9.46 -5.18 -16.94
C THR A 294 8.44 -4.08 -17.19
N ALA A 295 7.23 -4.21 -16.66
CA ALA A 295 6.18 -3.20 -16.76
C ALA A 295 6.50 -1.97 -15.90
N PRO A 296 6.15 -0.75 -16.36
CA PRO A 296 6.27 0.46 -15.54
C PRO A 296 5.33 0.39 -14.33
N ILE A 297 5.45 1.37 -13.42
CA ILE A 297 4.50 1.50 -12.32
C ILE A 297 3.07 1.65 -12.87
N PRO A 298 2.09 0.97 -12.25
CA PRO A 298 0.68 1.14 -12.56
C PRO A 298 0.26 2.60 -12.58
N SER A 299 -0.25 3.01 -13.73
CA SER A 299 -0.71 4.36 -13.98
C SER A 299 -1.88 4.30 -14.96
N TRP A 300 -2.87 5.16 -14.71
CA TRP A 300 -4.04 5.20 -15.58
C TRP A 300 -3.69 5.73 -16.96
N ASP A 301 -2.80 6.72 -17.05
CA ASP A 301 -2.36 7.32 -18.31
C ASP A 301 -1.34 6.46 -19.08
N GLY A 302 -0.96 5.31 -18.53
CA GLY A 302 0.00 4.36 -19.09
C GLY A 302 -0.63 2.99 -19.36
N THR A 303 -0.19 2.00 -18.60
CA THR A 303 -0.47 0.57 -18.80
C THR A 303 -1.96 0.25 -18.74
N GLU A 304 -2.69 0.91 -17.83
CA GLU A 304 -4.03 0.46 -17.47
C GLU A 304 -5.06 0.93 -18.49
N ALA A 305 -4.96 2.16 -19.00
CA ALA A 305 -5.81 2.60 -20.10
C ALA A 305 -5.60 1.76 -21.36
N SER A 306 -4.36 1.36 -21.67
CA SER A 306 -4.08 0.52 -22.84
C SER A 306 -4.73 -0.85 -22.70
N TYR A 307 -4.52 -1.52 -21.56
CA TYR A 307 -5.13 -2.82 -21.27
C TYR A 307 -6.66 -2.75 -21.34
N MET A 308 -7.26 -1.73 -20.71
CA MET A 308 -8.71 -1.54 -20.69
C MET A 308 -9.28 -1.27 -22.08
N ASN A 309 -8.61 -0.47 -22.90
CA ASN A 309 -9.05 -0.20 -24.27
C ASN A 309 -9.09 -1.47 -25.12
N THR A 310 -8.08 -2.34 -24.99
CA THR A 310 -8.09 -3.64 -25.67
C THR A 310 -9.27 -4.50 -25.25
N ILE A 311 -9.54 -4.62 -23.94
CA ILE A 311 -10.70 -5.41 -23.47
C ILE A 311 -12.02 -4.77 -23.91
N ARG A 312 -12.13 -3.43 -23.84
CA ARG A 312 -13.30 -2.67 -24.31
C ARG A 312 -13.61 -2.95 -25.77
N GLU A 313 -12.60 -2.87 -26.64
CA GLU A 313 -12.74 -3.12 -28.09
C GLU A 313 -13.17 -4.56 -28.39
N GLN A 314 -12.58 -5.54 -27.70
CA GLN A 314 -13.00 -6.94 -27.80
C GLN A 314 -14.46 -7.11 -27.37
N TYR A 315 -14.86 -6.45 -26.27
CA TYR A 315 -16.21 -6.54 -25.75
C TYR A 315 -17.23 -5.86 -26.68
N GLU A 316 -16.87 -4.70 -27.25
CA GLU A 316 -17.67 -4.00 -28.25
C GLU A 316 -17.89 -4.86 -29.50
N ALA A 317 -16.85 -5.55 -29.97
CA ALA A 317 -16.94 -6.44 -31.12
C ALA A 317 -17.81 -7.69 -30.85
N CYS A 318 -17.82 -8.22 -29.63
CA CYS A 318 -18.45 -9.51 -29.33
C CYS A 318 -19.83 -9.41 -28.64
N ALA A 319 -20.13 -8.34 -27.90
CA ALA A 319 -21.31 -8.26 -27.04
C ALA A 319 -22.53 -7.56 -27.67
N GLY A 320 -22.42 -7.10 -28.92
CA GLY A 320 -23.52 -6.52 -29.70
C GLY A 320 -23.97 -5.13 -29.21
N PRO A 321 -25.20 -4.68 -29.57
CA PRO A 321 -25.66 -3.30 -29.32
C PRO A 321 -25.70 -2.87 -27.84
N HIS A 322 -25.73 -3.84 -26.92
CA HIS A 322 -25.80 -3.59 -25.47
C HIS A 322 -24.44 -3.77 -24.78
N TRP A 323 -23.34 -3.80 -25.54
CA TRP A 323 -22.00 -4.07 -25.01
C TRP A 323 -21.64 -3.14 -23.84
N ARG A 324 -22.00 -1.84 -23.89
CA ARG A 324 -21.68 -0.88 -22.82
C ARG A 324 -22.30 -1.25 -21.48
N SER A 325 -23.59 -1.59 -21.48
CA SER A 325 -24.32 -1.97 -20.27
C SER A 325 -23.79 -3.29 -19.72
N ARG A 326 -23.53 -4.26 -20.60
CA ARG A 326 -22.94 -5.54 -20.23
C ARG A 326 -21.53 -5.37 -19.66
N PHE A 327 -20.68 -4.58 -20.30
CA PHE A 327 -19.32 -4.28 -19.84
C PHE A 327 -19.33 -3.68 -18.44
N CYS A 328 -20.14 -2.64 -18.19
CA CYS A 328 -20.22 -2.02 -16.87
C CYS A 328 -20.76 -2.97 -15.79
N ARG A 329 -21.66 -3.90 -16.16
CA ARG A 329 -22.28 -4.84 -15.24
C ARG A 329 -21.37 -6.05 -14.96
N GLU A 330 -20.77 -6.63 -15.99
CA GLU A 330 -20.07 -7.92 -15.95
C GLU A 330 -18.57 -7.75 -15.65
N ARG A 331 -18.00 -6.56 -15.85
CA ARG A 331 -16.58 -6.26 -15.63
C ARG A 331 -16.36 -5.27 -14.48
N LEU A 332 -15.12 -5.21 -13.99
CA LEU A 332 -14.66 -4.32 -12.93
C LEU A 332 -13.61 -3.30 -13.41
N LEU A 333 -13.23 -3.38 -14.67
CA LEU A 333 -12.10 -2.63 -15.24
C LEU A 333 -12.23 -1.11 -15.13
N VAL A 334 -13.45 -0.57 -15.10
CA VAL A 334 -13.66 0.89 -15.13
C VAL A 334 -14.45 1.35 -13.91
N PRO A 335 -13.82 2.09 -12.98
CA PRO A 335 -14.50 2.72 -11.87
C PRO A 335 -15.57 3.70 -12.37
N ASP A 336 -16.64 3.86 -11.60
CA ASP A 336 -17.81 4.64 -11.97
C ASP A 336 -17.45 6.08 -12.38
N ARG A 337 -16.50 6.67 -11.66
CA ARG A 337 -16.01 8.04 -11.88
C ARG A 337 -15.29 8.23 -13.22
N LEU A 338 -14.66 7.17 -13.75
CA LEU A 338 -13.91 7.23 -15.00
C LEU A 338 -14.71 6.69 -16.20
N ARG A 339 -15.89 6.08 -15.98
CA ARG A 339 -16.74 5.58 -17.08
C ARG A 339 -17.03 6.61 -18.18
N PRO A 340 -17.36 7.88 -17.87
CA PRO A 340 -17.59 8.86 -18.93
C PRO A 340 -16.35 9.12 -19.79
N LEU A 341 -15.16 9.02 -19.20
CA LEU A 341 -13.88 9.22 -19.88
C LEU A 341 -13.52 8.02 -20.77
N VAL A 342 -13.70 6.80 -20.27
CA VAL A 342 -13.31 5.57 -20.97
C VAL A 342 -14.34 5.14 -22.02
N LEU A 343 -15.63 5.31 -21.73
CA LEU A 343 -16.72 4.83 -22.58
C LEU A 343 -17.30 5.94 -23.47
N GLY A 344 -16.89 7.19 -23.25
CA GLY A 344 -17.26 8.34 -24.06
C GLY A 344 -16.50 8.44 -25.39
N PRO A 345 -16.76 9.49 -26.19
CA PRO A 345 -15.99 9.79 -27.40
C PRO A 345 -14.51 10.01 -27.06
N ALA A 346 -13.60 9.50 -27.88
CA ALA A 346 -12.16 9.63 -27.66
C ALA A 346 -11.73 11.10 -27.53
N GLY A 347 -10.97 11.44 -26.48
CA GLY A 347 -10.34 12.75 -26.28
C GLY A 347 -11.14 13.79 -25.48
N ALA A 348 -12.23 13.40 -24.81
CA ALA A 348 -13.19 14.38 -24.26
C ALA A 348 -12.87 14.99 -22.88
N ALA A 349 -11.96 14.43 -22.07
CA ALA A 349 -11.62 15.05 -20.77
C ALA A 349 -10.30 14.54 -20.14
N ASP A 350 -9.69 15.40 -19.33
CA ASP A 350 -8.48 15.12 -18.57
C ASP A 350 -8.73 14.11 -17.44
N ILE A 351 -7.79 13.18 -17.26
CA ILE A 351 -7.79 12.24 -16.14
C ILE A 351 -7.53 13.04 -14.84
N PRO A 352 -8.42 12.92 -13.82
CA PRO A 352 -8.21 13.58 -12.53
C PRO A 352 -6.86 13.21 -11.90
N GLY A 353 -6.24 14.13 -11.17
CA GLY A 353 -4.88 13.94 -10.64
C GLY A 353 -4.73 12.71 -9.76
N GLU A 354 -5.73 12.44 -8.91
CA GLU A 354 -5.81 11.28 -8.01
C GLU A 354 -5.96 9.93 -8.73
N TRP A 355 -6.25 9.95 -10.03
CA TRP A 355 -6.37 8.76 -10.85
C TRP A 355 -5.14 8.48 -11.70
N ARG A 356 -4.15 9.38 -11.75
CA ARG A 356 -3.01 9.24 -12.68
C ARG A 356 -2.11 8.05 -12.36
N GLY A 357 -1.97 7.69 -11.09
CA GLY A 357 -1.19 6.52 -10.67
C GLY A 357 -1.17 6.39 -9.15
N LEU A 358 -0.34 5.48 -8.66
CA LEU A 358 -0.23 5.24 -7.22
C LEU A 358 0.17 6.51 -6.46
N SER A 359 -0.38 6.70 -5.26
CA SER A 359 0.04 7.79 -4.40
C SER A 359 1.35 7.45 -3.69
N ARG A 360 1.96 8.47 -3.09
CA ARG A 360 3.14 8.33 -2.22
C ARG A 360 2.89 7.42 -1.00
N ARG A 361 1.63 7.26 -0.59
CA ARG A 361 1.22 6.41 0.54
C ARG A 361 1.16 4.93 0.18
N THR A 362 1.00 4.62 -1.10
CA THR A 362 0.79 3.24 -1.58
C THR A 362 1.97 2.70 -2.37
N ILE A 363 2.85 3.57 -2.88
CA ILE A 363 3.97 3.10 -3.70
C ILE A 363 4.93 2.16 -2.95
N ARG A 364 5.26 2.45 -1.69
CA ARG A 364 6.14 1.61 -0.85
C ARG A 364 5.56 0.21 -0.64
N PRO A 365 4.31 0.06 -0.15
CA PRO A 365 3.71 -1.25 0.05
C PRO A 365 3.55 -1.99 -1.28
N TRP A 366 3.24 -1.28 -2.37
CA TRP A 366 3.17 -1.87 -3.70
C TRP A 366 4.52 -2.44 -4.18
N MET A 367 5.60 -1.65 -4.07
CA MET A 367 6.94 -2.12 -4.43
C MET A 367 7.36 -3.32 -3.60
N ALA A 368 7.06 -3.32 -2.30
CA ALA A 368 7.37 -4.45 -1.44
C ALA A 368 6.55 -5.69 -1.83
N ALA A 369 5.26 -5.50 -2.14
CA ALA A 369 4.30 -6.56 -2.43
C ALA A 369 4.32 -7.09 -3.88
N PHE A 370 4.99 -6.44 -4.83
CA PHE A 370 5.08 -6.95 -6.21
C PHE A 370 6.49 -6.97 -6.79
N ARG A 371 7.43 -6.24 -6.20
CA ARG A 371 8.81 -6.13 -6.69
C ARG A 371 9.85 -6.69 -5.71
N GLY A 372 9.42 -7.10 -4.52
CA GLY A 372 10.32 -7.59 -3.47
C GLY A 372 11.26 -6.53 -2.93
N ALA A 373 11.00 -5.25 -3.21
CA ALA A 373 11.83 -4.13 -2.83
C ALA A 373 11.06 -3.17 -1.92
N VAL A 374 11.59 -2.89 -0.74
CA VAL A 374 10.97 -1.94 0.21
C VAL A 374 11.22 -0.49 -0.20
N ARG A 375 12.30 -0.27 -0.95
CA ARG A 375 12.56 1.03 -1.58
C ARG A 375 11.97 1.02 -2.98
N PRO A 376 11.17 2.02 -3.37
CA PRO A 376 10.93 2.32 -4.75
C PRO A 376 12.32 2.59 -5.28
N ASP A 377 12.77 1.71 -6.16
CA ASP A 377 14.00 1.91 -6.88
C ASP A 377 13.97 3.35 -7.38
N ARG A 378 15.01 4.13 -7.05
CA ARG A 378 15.04 5.60 -7.25
C ARG A 378 14.70 5.99 -8.70
N TRP A 379 14.75 5.02 -9.61
CA TRP A 379 14.57 5.14 -11.05
C TRP A 379 13.63 4.09 -11.68
N ARG A 380 13.00 3.14 -10.94
CA ARG A 380 11.93 2.27 -11.51
C ARG A 380 10.58 2.86 -11.22
N ALA A 381 10.55 3.88 -10.37
CA ALA A 381 9.36 4.56 -9.98
C ALA A 381 8.87 5.58 -11.02
N VAL A 382 9.04 5.24 -12.30
CA VAL A 382 8.85 6.16 -13.42
C VAL A 382 7.51 5.87 -14.06
N PRO A 383 6.49 6.71 -13.84
CA PRO A 383 5.24 6.65 -14.61
C PRO A 383 5.43 7.09 -16.07
N CYS A 384 6.56 7.68 -16.43
CA CYS A 384 6.93 8.04 -17.81
C CYS A 384 7.84 6.99 -18.49
N PRO A 385 7.45 6.42 -19.64
CA PRO A 385 8.39 5.68 -20.48
C PRO A 385 9.65 6.53 -20.74
N PRO A 386 10.85 5.93 -20.89
CA PRO A 386 12.07 6.62 -21.30
C PRO A 386 11.87 7.61 -22.46
N ALA A 387 10.90 7.33 -23.34
CA ALA A 387 10.48 8.21 -24.42
C ALA A 387 9.90 9.55 -23.96
N ARG A 388 9.03 9.58 -22.95
CA ARG A 388 8.48 10.83 -22.43
C ARG A 388 9.55 11.68 -21.74
N LEU A 389 10.52 11.05 -21.07
CA LEU A 389 11.67 11.76 -20.52
C LEU A 389 12.55 12.31 -21.65
N ALA A 390 12.85 11.50 -22.67
CA ALA A 390 13.58 11.93 -23.86
C ALA A 390 12.88 13.09 -24.60
N ASP A 391 11.55 13.16 -24.52
CA ASP A 391 10.74 14.23 -25.12
C ASP A 391 10.64 15.50 -24.27
N HIS A 392 11.02 15.43 -22.98
CA HIS A 392 10.93 16.59 -22.10
C HIS A 392 11.83 17.73 -22.63
N PRO A 393 11.33 18.98 -22.77
CA PRO A 393 12.09 20.06 -23.37
C PRO A 393 13.48 20.26 -22.75
N ASP A 394 13.58 20.15 -21.43
CA ASP A 394 14.84 20.34 -20.71
C ASP A 394 15.81 19.17 -20.89
N VAL A 395 15.29 17.95 -21.03
CA VAL A 395 16.10 16.75 -21.28
C VAL A 395 16.60 16.76 -22.72
N ARG A 396 15.76 17.15 -23.67
CA ARG A 396 16.17 17.41 -25.05
C ARG A 396 17.23 18.50 -25.12
N ALA A 397 17.08 19.58 -24.35
CA ALA A 397 18.06 20.65 -24.29
C ALA A 397 19.39 20.14 -23.69
N ALA A 398 19.33 19.32 -22.63
CA ALA A 398 20.51 18.68 -22.05
C ALA A 398 21.22 17.75 -23.05
N PHE A 399 20.49 16.87 -23.71
CA PHE A 399 21.03 16.02 -24.77
C PHE A 399 21.60 16.83 -25.94
N GLY A 400 20.95 17.93 -26.31
CA GLY A 400 21.46 18.88 -27.30
C GLY A 400 22.80 19.50 -26.90
N ARG A 401 22.98 19.87 -25.63
CA ARG A 401 24.27 20.37 -25.10
C ARG A 401 25.36 19.31 -25.13
N LEU A 402 24.99 18.04 -24.98
CA LEU A 402 25.90 16.90 -25.04
C LEU A 402 26.15 16.37 -26.47
N GLY A 403 25.57 17.01 -27.49
CA GLY A 403 25.66 16.54 -28.88
C GLY A 403 24.90 15.24 -29.16
N VAL A 404 24.12 14.73 -28.21
CA VAL A 404 23.29 13.53 -28.39
C VAL A 404 21.98 13.93 -29.07
N VAL A 405 22.01 13.99 -30.40
CA VAL A 405 20.83 14.42 -31.19
C VAL A 405 19.94 13.23 -31.60
N ASP A 406 20.50 12.03 -31.67
CA ASP A 406 19.77 10.83 -32.08
C ASP A 406 18.84 10.32 -30.98
N ARG A 407 17.58 10.09 -31.33
CA ARG A 407 16.54 9.70 -30.37
C ARG A 407 16.72 8.28 -29.87
N ALA A 408 17.19 7.35 -30.71
CA ALA A 408 17.41 5.98 -30.27
C ALA A 408 18.56 5.94 -29.25
N GLU A 409 19.57 6.77 -29.46
CA GLU A 409 20.68 6.96 -28.53
C GLU A 409 20.23 7.63 -27.24
N GLN A 410 19.46 8.72 -27.28
CA GLN A 410 18.86 9.33 -26.08
C GLN A 410 18.07 8.30 -25.25
N LEU A 411 17.26 7.48 -25.92
CA LEU A 411 16.50 6.41 -25.30
C LEU A 411 17.39 5.31 -24.73
N ARG A 412 18.46 4.93 -25.43
CA ARG A 412 19.45 3.95 -24.96
C ARG A 412 20.15 4.47 -23.72
N LEU A 413 20.67 5.70 -23.73
CA LEU A 413 21.34 6.33 -22.59
C LEU A 413 20.39 6.44 -21.38
N ILE A 414 19.15 6.88 -21.58
CA ILE A 414 18.13 6.90 -20.52
C ILE A 414 17.90 5.48 -20.00
N ARG A 415 17.65 4.51 -20.88
CA ARG A 415 17.35 3.12 -20.46
C ARG A 415 18.53 2.47 -19.76
N THR A 416 19.75 2.63 -20.25
CA THR A 416 20.97 2.07 -19.66
C THR A 416 21.26 2.68 -18.30
N HIS A 417 21.01 3.98 -18.09
CA HIS A 417 21.18 4.59 -16.78
C HIS A 417 20.06 4.34 -15.81
N LEU A 418 18.81 4.28 -16.28
CA LEU A 418 17.73 3.71 -15.50
C LEU A 418 18.18 2.29 -15.12
N PHE A 419 18.42 1.38 -16.05
CA PHE A 419 18.81 -0.02 -15.81
C PHE A 419 20.02 -0.22 -14.88
N ASN A 420 21.12 0.49 -15.07
CA ASN A 420 22.32 0.38 -14.22
C ASN A 420 22.11 1.02 -12.83
N GLY A 421 21.28 2.06 -12.73
CA GLY A 421 20.83 2.60 -11.43
C GLY A 421 19.84 1.68 -10.70
N LEU A 422 19.30 0.67 -11.39
CA LEU A 422 18.24 -0.22 -10.91
C LEU A 422 18.72 -1.59 -10.42
N THR A 423 19.91 -2.03 -10.80
CA THR A 423 20.45 -3.32 -10.33
C THR A 423 21.33 -3.16 -9.10
N GLY A 424 21.87 -1.96 -8.85
CA GLY A 424 22.86 -1.74 -7.78
C GLY A 424 24.14 -2.55 -7.97
N GLU A 425 24.26 -3.26 -9.10
CA GLU A 425 25.46 -3.94 -9.54
C GLU A 425 26.32 -2.86 -10.19
N ASP A 426 27.52 -2.65 -9.65
CA ASP A 426 28.60 -2.07 -10.45
C ASP A 426 28.60 -2.81 -11.79
N ALA A 427 28.33 -2.08 -12.89
CA ALA A 427 28.22 -2.69 -14.21
C ALA A 427 29.36 -3.69 -14.38
N PRO A 428 29.10 -4.97 -14.75
CA PRO A 428 30.15 -5.97 -14.89
C PRO A 428 31.20 -5.37 -15.81
N ALA A 429 32.41 -5.14 -15.26
CA ALA A 429 33.45 -4.29 -15.84
C ALA A 429 33.42 -4.39 -17.37
N HIS A 430 32.75 -3.42 -18.00
CA HIS A 430 32.63 -3.41 -19.45
C HIS A 430 34.04 -3.17 -19.93
N THR A 431 34.68 -4.18 -20.52
CA THR A 431 35.93 -4.01 -21.24
C THR A 431 35.66 -2.94 -22.30
N PRO A 432 36.26 -1.74 -22.20
CA PRO A 432 35.84 -0.62 -23.02
C PRO A 432 36.11 -0.97 -24.48
N GLY A 433 35.06 -0.96 -25.29
CA GLY A 433 35.20 -1.00 -26.74
C GLY A 433 35.88 0.27 -27.25
N PRO A 434 36.33 0.30 -28.51
CA PRO A 434 36.87 1.51 -29.13
C PRO A 434 35.73 2.54 -29.24
N GLY A 435 35.69 3.47 -28.28
CA GLY A 435 34.57 4.38 -28.00
C GLY A 435 34.29 4.57 -26.51
N GLY A 436 34.82 3.69 -25.66
CA GLY A 436 34.57 3.66 -24.22
C GLY A 436 35.00 4.91 -23.45
N GLU A 437 36.06 5.63 -23.87
CA GLU A 437 36.48 6.86 -23.19
C GLU A 437 35.62 8.09 -23.55
N GLU A 438 35.11 8.19 -24.78
CA GLU A 438 34.16 9.25 -25.17
C GLU A 438 32.76 8.98 -24.63
N GLU A 439 32.35 7.71 -24.64
CA GLU A 439 31.17 7.27 -23.89
C GLU A 439 31.37 7.59 -22.41
N GLU A 440 32.43 7.14 -21.74
CA GLU A 440 32.66 7.37 -20.30
C GLU A 440 32.89 8.85 -19.93
N ALA A 441 33.34 9.69 -20.86
CA ALA A 441 33.41 11.15 -20.71
C ALA A 441 32.04 11.83 -20.91
N ALA A 442 31.30 11.52 -21.97
CA ALA A 442 29.93 12.00 -22.18
C ALA A 442 28.98 11.48 -21.08
N PHE A 443 29.22 10.26 -20.59
CA PHE A 443 28.55 9.62 -19.46
C PHE A 443 29.04 10.16 -18.14
N SER A 444 30.31 10.54 -17.96
CA SER A 444 30.71 11.30 -16.76
C SER A 444 30.00 12.63 -16.74
N VAL A 445 29.82 13.32 -17.87
CA VAL A 445 29.03 14.57 -17.89
C VAL A 445 27.54 14.29 -17.68
N PHE A 446 26.93 13.27 -18.28
CA PHE A 446 25.51 12.93 -18.09
C PHE A 446 25.22 12.36 -16.68
N ARG A 447 26.14 11.55 -16.13
CA ARG A 447 26.09 10.97 -14.78
C ARG A 447 26.52 11.99 -13.72
N ILE A 448 27.36 12.97 -14.03
CA ILE A 448 27.60 14.15 -13.19
C ILE A 448 26.37 15.07 -13.26
N ASP A 449 25.70 15.23 -14.40
CA ASP A 449 24.47 16.04 -14.47
C ASP A 449 23.27 15.36 -13.78
N LEU A 450 23.27 14.02 -13.67
CA LEU A 450 22.20 13.23 -13.03
C LEU A 450 22.54 12.74 -11.60
N LEU A 451 23.83 12.64 -11.23
CA LEU A 451 24.33 12.39 -9.85
C LEU A 451 24.83 13.66 -9.14
N ALA A 452 25.09 14.79 -9.79
CA ALA A 452 25.13 16.11 -9.13
C ALA A 452 23.72 16.60 -8.75
N LEU A 453 22.69 15.79 -9.05
CA LEU A 453 21.39 15.87 -8.37
C LEU A 453 21.41 15.26 -6.95
N LEU A 454 22.49 14.58 -6.51
CA LEU A 454 22.80 14.26 -5.10
C LEU A 454 24.29 13.87 -4.93
N PRO A 455 25.16 14.71 -4.33
CA PRO A 455 26.58 14.37 -4.17
C PRO A 455 26.96 13.77 -2.80
N PRO A 456 28.18 13.19 -2.69
CA PRO A 456 28.65 12.38 -1.56
C PRO A 456 29.17 13.19 -0.38
N THR A 457 29.18 12.49 0.77
CA THR A 457 29.60 12.89 2.11
C THR A 457 30.88 13.73 2.16
N SER A 458 30.79 14.89 2.84
CA SER A 458 31.94 15.55 3.43
C SER A 458 31.83 15.59 4.96
N GLU A 459 32.98 15.39 5.57
CA GLU A 459 33.28 15.21 6.99
C GLU A 459 33.03 16.48 7.82
N ARG A 460 31.79 16.97 7.88
CA ARG A 460 31.45 18.18 8.67
C ARG A 460 30.08 18.08 9.34
N VAL A 461 30.03 17.32 10.43
CA VAL A 461 29.04 17.54 11.48
C VAL A 461 29.78 17.59 12.82
N ARG A 462 30.07 18.81 13.27
CA ARG A 462 30.34 19.08 14.69
C ARG A 462 29.62 20.34 15.12
N THR A 463 28.94 20.17 16.26
CA THR A 463 28.32 21.16 17.17
C THR A 463 26.98 21.78 16.73
N GLY A 464 25.93 21.30 17.42
CA GLY A 464 24.54 21.70 17.27
C GLY A 464 24.24 23.03 17.95
N GLU A 465 23.87 23.99 17.10
CA GLU A 465 22.90 25.09 17.33
C GLU A 465 22.82 26.00 16.07
N VAL A 466 23.64 25.75 15.05
CA VAL A 466 23.63 26.44 13.74
C VAL A 466 22.95 25.61 12.63
N LEU A 467 22.35 24.45 12.94
CA LEU A 467 21.94 23.48 11.92
C LEU A 467 20.84 23.96 10.96
N LEU A 468 19.85 24.73 11.39
CA LEU A 468 18.75 25.08 10.48
C LEU A 468 19.16 26.16 9.47
N ASP A 469 19.78 27.25 9.93
CA ASP A 469 20.28 28.31 9.05
C ASP A 469 21.52 27.85 8.27
N GLY A 470 22.33 26.94 8.81
CA GLY A 470 23.49 26.35 8.15
C GLY A 470 23.12 25.28 7.12
N LEU A 471 22.11 24.42 7.37
CA LEU A 471 21.59 23.49 6.36
C LEU A 471 20.74 24.21 5.32
N LEU A 472 19.88 25.15 5.72
CA LEU A 472 19.13 25.95 4.77
C LEU A 472 20.09 26.81 3.94
N ARG A 473 21.11 27.46 4.49
CA ARG A 473 22.11 28.19 3.68
C ARG A 473 23.03 27.28 2.89
N ALA A 474 23.53 26.16 3.44
CA ALA A 474 24.34 25.23 2.65
C ALA A 474 23.53 24.53 1.54
N GLN A 475 22.20 24.39 1.70
CA GLN A 475 21.30 23.96 0.62
C GLN A 475 20.88 25.10 -0.30
N HIS A 476 20.72 26.32 0.19
CA HIS A 476 20.30 27.49 -0.58
C HIS A 476 21.48 28.04 -1.40
N ASP A 477 22.70 28.05 -0.86
CA ASP A 477 23.96 28.32 -1.59
C ASP A 477 24.26 27.21 -2.62
N PHE A 478 23.81 25.97 -2.37
CA PHE A 478 23.82 24.86 -3.33
C PHE A 478 22.73 25.01 -4.42
N VAL A 479 21.66 25.77 -4.18
CA VAL A 479 20.51 25.95 -5.08
C VAL A 479 20.61 27.26 -5.89
N ASP A 480 21.18 28.34 -5.35
CA ASP A 480 21.16 29.67 -5.98
C ASP A 480 22.13 29.85 -7.16
N GLU A 481 23.29 29.19 -7.14
CA GLU A 481 24.26 29.23 -8.26
C GLU A 481 24.01 28.15 -9.31
N GLU A 482 23.49 26.98 -8.94
CA GLU A 482 23.36 25.81 -9.83
C GLU A 482 21.96 25.58 -10.44
N TRP A 483 20.88 26.14 -9.87
CA TRP A 483 19.49 25.89 -10.32
C TRP A 483 18.96 26.90 -11.35
N ARG A 484 19.72 27.94 -11.70
CA ARG A 484 19.33 28.95 -12.70
C ARG A 484 19.21 28.33 -14.09
N GLY A 485 17.98 27.99 -14.50
CA GLY A 485 17.64 27.45 -15.82
C GLY A 485 17.11 26.01 -15.82
N ARG A 486 16.78 25.41 -14.67
CA ARG A 486 16.25 24.04 -14.54
C ARG A 486 14.70 24.03 -14.48
N PRO A 487 14.03 22.90 -14.80
CA PRO A 487 12.59 22.78 -14.62
C PRO A 487 12.20 23.05 -13.17
N GLU A 488 11.06 23.73 -12.97
CA GLU A 488 10.46 23.88 -11.65
C GLU A 488 10.30 22.49 -11.01
N PRO A 489 10.77 22.28 -9.76
CA PRO A 489 10.63 21.03 -9.01
C PRO A 489 9.24 20.41 -9.09
N GLU A 490 8.19 21.23 -9.07
CA GLU A 490 6.80 20.79 -9.25
C GLU A 490 6.54 20.11 -10.60
N SER A 491 7.12 20.65 -11.68
CA SER A 491 7.01 20.07 -13.00
C SER A 491 7.69 18.70 -13.07
N PHE A 492 8.84 18.58 -12.41
CA PHE A 492 9.53 17.30 -12.30
C PHE A 492 8.73 16.29 -11.47
N LEU A 493 8.17 16.70 -10.32
CA LEU A 493 7.34 15.83 -9.48
C LEU A 493 6.05 15.37 -10.18
N ARG A 494 5.54 16.11 -11.18
CA ARG A 494 4.43 15.62 -12.02
C ARG A 494 4.82 14.41 -12.87
N MET A 495 6.10 14.29 -13.26
CA MET A 495 6.63 13.18 -14.05
C MET A 495 7.25 12.08 -13.17
N TYR A 496 7.77 12.46 -12.00
CA TYR A 496 8.49 11.60 -11.07
C TYR A 496 7.99 11.84 -9.63
N PRO A 497 6.75 11.41 -9.33
CA PRO A 497 6.07 11.79 -8.08
C PRO A 497 6.76 11.28 -6.81
N TYR A 498 7.64 10.28 -6.94
CA TYR A 498 8.32 9.64 -5.80
C TYR A 498 9.79 10.05 -5.66
N ALA A 499 10.27 11.03 -6.44
CA ALA A 499 11.64 11.52 -6.38
C ALA A 499 11.88 12.33 -5.09
N VAL A 500 12.28 11.63 -4.02
CA VAL A 500 12.52 12.21 -2.69
C VAL A 500 13.42 13.45 -2.71
N PRO A 501 14.56 13.47 -3.45
CA PRO A 501 15.42 14.66 -3.49
C PRO A 501 14.71 15.88 -4.08
N VAL A 502 13.88 15.67 -5.11
CA VAL A 502 13.11 16.74 -5.75
C VAL A 502 11.97 17.21 -4.86
N LEU A 503 11.37 16.31 -4.08
CA LEU A 503 10.38 16.68 -3.07
C LEU A 503 10.99 17.58 -2.00
N HIS A 504 12.23 17.30 -1.57
CA HIS A 504 12.97 18.17 -0.65
C HIS A 504 13.20 19.57 -1.25
N LEU A 505 13.60 19.64 -2.52
CA LEU A 505 13.77 20.92 -3.23
C LEU A 505 12.45 21.70 -3.34
N ALA A 506 11.36 21.02 -3.69
CA ALA A 506 10.03 21.66 -3.77
C ALA A 506 9.58 22.20 -2.41
N VAL A 507 9.89 21.50 -1.30
CA VAL A 507 9.63 22.00 0.06
C VAL A 507 10.42 23.27 0.33
N ALA A 508 11.72 23.30 0.02
CA ALA A 508 12.56 24.48 0.23
C ALA A 508 12.05 25.69 -0.56
N GLU A 509 11.79 25.52 -1.86
CA GLU A 509 11.28 26.58 -2.74
C GLU A 509 9.93 27.15 -2.26
N ARG A 510 9.05 26.28 -1.74
CA ARG A 510 7.77 26.71 -1.14
C ARG A 510 8.00 27.54 0.13
N LEU A 511 8.98 27.18 0.96
CA LEU A 511 9.33 27.97 2.15
C LEU A 511 9.88 29.35 1.76
N ASP A 512 10.74 29.41 0.74
CA ASP A 512 11.32 30.68 0.25
C ASP A 512 10.24 31.61 -0.32
N ARG A 513 9.19 31.04 -0.92
CA ARG A 513 7.99 31.76 -1.37
C ARG A 513 7.00 32.11 -0.25
N GLY A 514 7.25 31.68 0.99
CA GLY A 514 6.33 31.85 2.12
C GLY A 514 5.11 30.93 2.09
N GLU A 515 5.07 29.91 1.22
CA GLU A 515 3.99 28.93 1.08
C GLU A 515 4.08 27.83 2.17
N THR A 516 4.04 28.25 3.43
CA THR A 516 4.36 27.41 4.59
C THR A 516 3.51 26.13 4.70
N GLU A 517 2.20 26.22 4.47
CA GLU A 517 1.30 25.06 4.52
C GLU A 517 1.62 24.02 3.42
N ARG A 518 1.96 24.47 2.21
CA ARG A 518 2.35 23.57 1.12
C ARG A 518 3.71 22.95 1.36
N ALA A 519 4.64 23.68 1.98
CA ALA A 519 5.90 23.12 2.42
C ALA A 519 5.69 22.03 3.48
N LEU A 520 4.77 22.28 4.42
CA LEU A 520 4.38 21.30 5.43
C LEU A 520 3.79 20.02 4.80
N ASP A 521 2.90 20.15 3.81
CA ASP A 521 2.39 19.00 3.03
C ASP A 521 3.52 18.23 2.32
N GLY A 522 4.47 18.94 1.72
CA GLY A 522 5.62 18.32 1.07
C GLY A 522 6.52 17.56 2.06
N LEU A 523 6.68 18.06 3.29
CA LEU A 523 7.40 17.34 4.35
C LEU A 523 6.65 16.10 4.83
N VAL A 524 5.31 16.14 4.92
CA VAL A 524 4.50 14.96 5.23
C VAL A 524 4.74 13.88 4.17
N ASP A 525 4.65 14.24 2.89
CA ASP A 525 4.91 13.33 1.78
C ASP A 525 6.34 12.78 1.80
N HIS A 526 7.31 13.62 2.16
CA HIS A 526 8.71 13.23 2.27
C HIS A 526 8.90 12.20 3.38
N LEU A 527 8.31 12.42 4.56
CA LEU A 527 8.40 11.49 5.69
C LEU A 527 7.63 10.19 5.44
N VAL A 528 6.54 10.24 4.68
CA VAL A 528 5.87 9.02 4.21
C VAL A 528 6.78 8.23 3.29
N LEU A 529 7.53 8.86 2.38
CA LEU A 529 8.45 8.13 1.52
C LEU A 529 9.69 7.63 2.27
N GLU A 530 10.35 8.49 3.05
CA GLU A 530 11.62 8.22 3.74
C GLU A 530 11.54 8.61 5.23
N PRO A 531 10.85 7.82 6.07
CA PRO A 531 10.68 8.13 7.49
C PRO A 531 11.96 7.97 8.28
N THR A 532 12.93 7.19 7.82
CA THR A 532 14.22 7.03 8.51
C THR A 532 15.13 8.24 8.30
N LEU A 533 14.72 9.24 7.50
CA LEU A 533 15.53 10.42 7.26
C LEU A 533 15.38 11.42 8.42
N GLY A 534 16.28 11.33 9.40
CA GLY A 534 16.27 12.20 10.58
C GLY A 534 16.25 13.70 10.26
N VAL A 535 16.91 14.14 9.18
CA VAL A 535 16.91 15.56 8.77
C VAL A 535 15.53 16.07 8.36
N ALA A 536 14.67 15.23 7.78
CA ALA A 536 13.30 15.62 7.45
C ALA A 536 12.44 15.80 8.71
N TRP A 537 12.66 14.97 9.74
CA TRP A 537 12.01 15.13 11.04
C TRP A 537 12.47 16.39 11.77
N GLN A 538 13.75 16.74 11.67
CA GLN A 538 14.28 18.00 12.21
C GLN A 538 13.66 19.21 11.50
N ALA A 539 13.57 19.18 10.16
CA ALA A 539 12.91 20.23 9.38
C ALA A 539 11.42 20.37 9.76
N MET A 540 10.72 19.24 9.91
CA MET A 540 9.33 19.21 10.39
C MET A 540 9.20 19.82 11.80
N SER A 541 10.07 19.43 12.73
CA SER A 541 10.10 19.98 14.09
C SER A 541 10.27 21.50 14.11
N ALA A 542 11.26 22.00 13.35
CA ALA A 542 11.52 23.43 13.26
C ALA A 542 10.35 24.20 12.62
N LEU A 543 9.78 23.68 11.54
CA LEU A 543 8.65 24.31 10.84
C LEU A 543 7.42 24.41 11.75
N LEU A 544 7.09 23.33 12.45
CA LEU A 544 6.00 23.29 13.43
C LEU A 544 6.25 24.26 14.59
N GLY A 545 7.51 24.40 15.03
CA GLY A 545 7.89 25.38 16.05
C GLY A 545 7.62 26.81 15.60
N ARG A 546 7.99 27.15 14.35
CA ARG A 546 7.71 28.46 13.74
C ARG A 546 6.21 28.75 13.60
N LEU A 547 5.39 27.72 13.38
CA LEU A 547 3.93 27.79 13.32
C LEU A 547 3.25 27.84 14.70
N GLY A 548 4.01 27.80 15.80
CA GLY A 548 3.47 27.79 17.17
C GLY A 548 2.84 26.44 17.58
N HIS A 549 3.16 25.35 16.88
CA HIS A 549 2.73 23.99 17.19
C HIS A 549 3.73 23.27 18.11
N GLU A 550 4.04 23.84 19.27
CA GLU A 550 5.13 23.38 20.17
C GLU A 550 5.07 21.90 20.58
N GLN A 551 3.86 21.36 20.77
CA GLN A 551 3.69 19.95 21.13
C GLN A 551 4.08 19.03 19.96
N GLU A 552 3.67 19.37 18.74
CA GLU A 552 4.03 18.60 17.56
C GLU A 552 5.50 18.78 17.19
N ALA A 553 6.03 20.00 17.33
CA ALA A 553 7.45 20.28 17.14
C ALA A 553 8.32 19.38 18.03
N ARG A 554 7.96 19.26 19.32
CA ARG A 554 8.66 18.35 20.25
C ARG A 554 8.54 16.89 19.84
N ALA A 555 7.34 16.43 19.45
CA ALA A 555 7.14 15.06 19.00
C ALA A 555 7.94 14.73 17.73
N ALA A 556 7.97 15.61 16.73
CA ALA A 556 8.81 15.48 15.56
C ALA A 556 10.31 15.46 15.92
N GLY A 557 10.74 16.30 16.86
CA GLY A 557 12.12 16.31 17.36
C GLY A 557 12.52 15.02 18.06
N MET A 558 11.61 14.42 18.85
CA MET A 558 11.84 13.09 19.44
C MET A 558 11.92 12.00 18.38
N CYS A 559 11.07 12.06 17.34
CA CYS A 559 11.16 11.12 16.21
C CYS A 559 12.52 11.25 15.50
N ALA A 560 13.03 12.47 15.30
CA ALA A 560 14.36 12.68 14.76
C ALA A 560 15.44 11.98 15.61
N LEU A 561 15.41 12.16 16.93
CA LEU A 561 16.40 11.57 17.85
C LEU A 561 16.36 10.04 17.91
N VAL A 562 15.18 9.43 17.77
CA VAL A 562 15.05 7.95 17.79
C VAL A 562 15.54 7.33 16.48
N LEU A 563 15.52 8.10 15.38
CA LEU A 563 15.80 7.61 14.03
C LEU A 563 17.21 7.96 13.52
N THR A 564 17.97 8.77 14.26
CA THR A 564 19.40 9.04 14.06
C THR A 564 20.24 8.25 15.05
#